data_AF-A0AAV7Z499-F1
#
_entry.id   AF-A0AAV7Z499-F1
#
_cell.length_a   1.000
_cell.length_b   1.000
_cell.length_c   1.000
_cell.angle_alpha   90.00
_cell.angle_beta   90.00
_cell.angle_gamma   90.00
#
_symmetry.space_group_name_H-M   'P 1'
#
loop_
_entity.id
_entity.type
_entity.pdbx_description
1 polymer ?
#
loop_
_entity_poly.entity_id
_entity_poly.type
_entity_poly.pdbx_seq_one_letter_code
_entity_poly.pdbx_strand_id
1 'polypeptide(L)'
;MSHFTADSQAALANLRQPNQGIWSITPFFMIMLGQYVRHIAKSKWSHIFAALTFIGLDLWNEIMNSVFLHWSGYSALWTTSVGKTTYIPFVGWNIEIIITFLLAPLACLKFAPKEKTSVRIPIIGFVIVLLLFVFYPCAVIATDLLDMPEIHQLLDSNVHIALSAFAGALPLVYLTRNSTIGIPFSIVWSWAFSTLAVVFELFLNYTGLLLWSWKYWNIRFPWLIIPFGYFHFFFGAIQVYYMSRKKQIFTLSVIYLINFALMFHFGKMGWL
;
A
#
# COMPACT_ATOMS: atom_id res chain seq x y z
N MET A 1 0.27 52.75 -11.36
CA MET A 1 0.19 51.76 -10.27
C MET A 1 -0.87 50.75 -10.66
N SER A 2 -0.56 49.45 -10.73
CA SER A 2 -1.58 48.43 -11.04
C SER A 2 -2.66 48.43 -9.96
N HIS A 3 -3.92 48.57 -10.36
CA HIS A 3 -5.09 48.56 -9.45
C HIS A 3 -5.37 47.19 -8.81
N PHE A 4 -4.56 46.17 -9.13
CA PHE A 4 -4.73 44.81 -8.63
C PHE A 4 -3.97 44.59 -7.32
N THR A 5 -4.55 43.80 -6.43
CA THR A 5 -3.88 43.31 -5.22
C THR A 5 -2.66 42.45 -5.60
N ALA A 6 -1.73 42.26 -4.67
CA ALA A 6 -0.55 41.41 -4.88
C ALA A 6 -0.95 39.99 -5.32
N ASP A 7 -2.01 39.43 -4.72
CA ASP A 7 -2.52 38.10 -5.07
C ASP A 7 -3.06 38.06 -6.51
N SER A 8 -3.79 39.09 -6.92
CA SER A 8 -4.30 39.19 -8.29
C SER A 8 -3.18 39.37 -9.31
N GLN A 9 -2.11 40.09 -8.96
CA GLN A 9 -0.93 40.20 -9.82
C GLN A 9 -0.20 38.85 -9.95
N ALA A 10 -0.04 38.10 -8.85
CA ALA A 10 0.53 36.76 -8.87
C ALA A 10 -0.32 35.76 -9.68
N ALA A 11 -1.65 35.80 -9.52
CA ALA A 11 -2.58 34.98 -10.28
C ALA A 11 -2.51 35.28 -11.79
N LEU A 12 -2.45 36.57 -12.15
CA LEU A 12 -2.31 37.00 -13.55
C LEU A 12 -0.96 36.56 -14.15
N ALA A 13 0.13 36.57 -13.37
CA ALA A 13 1.44 36.07 -13.81
C ALA A 13 1.45 34.55 -14.10
N ASN A 14 0.59 33.79 -13.39
CA ASN A 14 0.46 32.34 -13.56
C ASN A 14 -0.61 31.94 -14.61
N LEU A 15 -1.34 32.90 -15.17
CA LEU A 15 -2.44 32.62 -16.09
C LEU A 15 -1.92 31.96 -17.39
N ARG A 16 -2.49 30.80 -17.76
CA ARG A 16 -2.10 29.99 -18.93
C ARG A 16 -0.65 29.48 -18.89
N GLN A 17 -0.01 29.49 -17.73
CA GLN A 17 1.26 28.80 -17.53
C GLN A 17 0.97 27.31 -17.22
N PRO A 18 1.53 26.35 -17.99
CA PRO A 18 1.20 24.93 -17.88
C PRO A 18 1.74 24.23 -16.63
N ASN A 19 2.34 24.95 -15.68
CA ASN A 19 2.85 24.35 -14.47
C ASN A 19 2.76 25.29 -13.27
N GLN A 20 2.52 24.73 -12.08
CA GLN A 20 2.78 25.23 -10.70
C GLN A 20 1.70 24.96 -9.64
N GLY A 21 0.73 24.05 -9.86
CA GLY A 21 -0.33 23.81 -8.88
C GLY A 21 -0.55 22.34 -8.53
N ILE A 22 -0.27 21.97 -7.27
CA ILE A 22 -0.58 20.66 -6.69
C ILE A 22 -2.07 20.57 -6.27
N TRP A 23 -2.96 21.10 -7.11
CA TRP A 23 -4.41 21.09 -6.87
C TRP A 23 -5.09 19.80 -7.34
N SER A 24 -4.31 18.85 -7.88
CA SER A 24 -4.79 17.53 -8.29
C SER A 24 -5.34 16.72 -7.12
N ILE A 25 -4.97 17.03 -5.87
CA ILE A 25 -5.49 16.31 -4.69
C ILE A 25 -6.99 16.52 -4.47
N THR A 26 -7.51 17.70 -4.81
CA THR A 26 -8.91 18.08 -4.56
C THR A 26 -9.92 17.11 -5.20
N PRO A 27 -9.83 16.76 -6.51
CA PRO A 27 -10.75 15.77 -7.08
C PRO A 27 -10.61 14.39 -6.44
N PHE A 28 -9.40 13.94 -6.07
CA PHE A 28 -9.22 12.65 -5.37
C PHE A 28 -9.82 12.67 -3.97
N PHE A 29 -9.70 13.77 -3.25
CA PHE A 29 -10.35 13.98 -1.96
C PHE A 29 -11.88 13.89 -2.11
N MET A 30 -12.46 14.53 -3.13
CA MET A 30 -13.90 14.45 -3.39
C MET A 30 -14.37 13.04 -3.76
N ILE A 31 -13.56 12.29 -4.52
CA ILE A 31 -13.83 10.87 -4.81
C ILE A 31 -13.84 10.06 -3.52
N MET A 32 -12.82 10.25 -2.66
CA MET A 32 -12.73 9.60 -1.36
C MET A 32 -13.96 9.90 -0.51
N LEU A 33 -14.29 11.18 -0.31
CA LEU A 33 -15.46 11.61 0.43
C LEU A 33 -16.75 10.98 -0.13
N GLY A 34 -16.92 10.99 -1.46
CA GLY A 34 -18.06 10.38 -2.13
C GLY A 34 -18.18 8.86 -1.92
N GLN A 35 -17.07 8.13 -1.73
CA GLN A 35 -17.13 6.71 -1.33
C GLN A 35 -17.62 6.57 0.11
N TYR A 36 -17.12 7.38 1.04
CA TYR A 36 -17.52 7.32 2.45
C TYR A 36 -18.98 7.71 2.64
N VAL A 37 -19.45 8.79 1.99
CA VAL A 37 -20.86 9.20 2.01
C VAL A 37 -21.77 8.07 1.52
N ARG A 38 -21.40 7.36 0.44
CA ARG A 38 -22.17 6.20 -0.05
C ARG A 38 -22.19 5.03 0.92
N HIS A 39 -21.10 4.78 1.64
CA HIS A 39 -21.06 3.73 2.65
C HIS A 39 -21.90 4.10 3.88
N ILE A 40 -21.87 5.36 4.30
CA ILE A 40 -22.70 5.89 5.39
C ILE A 40 -24.19 5.80 5.01
N ALA A 41 -24.56 6.28 3.83
CA ALA A 41 -25.95 6.24 3.33
C ALA A 41 -26.50 4.81 3.26
N LYS A 42 -25.65 3.82 2.99
CA LYS A 42 -26.01 2.39 2.97
C LYS A 42 -25.82 1.69 4.32
N SER A 43 -25.53 2.42 5.39
CA SER A 43 -25.22 1.89 6.73
C SER A 43 -24.13 0.79 6.73
N LYS A 44 -23.17 0.87 5.81
CA LYS A 44 -22.04 -0.07 5.69
C LYS A 44 -20.93 0.24 6.69
N TRP A 45 -21.30 0.37 7.96
CA TRP A 45 -20.41 0.80 9.03
C TRP A 45 -19.19 -0.12 9.21
N SER A 46 -19.32 -1.43 9.01
CA SER A 46 -18.16 -2.35 9.11
C SER A 46 -17.08 -2.07 8.06
N HIS A 47 -17.45 -1.56 6.88
CA HIS A 47 -16.46 -1.17 5.86
C HIS A 47 -15.70 0.08 6.30
N ILE A 48 -16.41 1.06 6.86
CA ILE A 48 -15.82 2.30 7.37
C ILE A 48 -14.84 2.01 8.50
N PHE A 49 -15.24 1.18 9.48
CA PHE A 49 -14.35 0.82 10.59
C PHE A 49 -13.12 0.06 10.15
N ALA A 50 -13.25 -0.82 9.15
CA ALA A 50 -12.10 -1.50 8.57
C ALA A 50 -11.15 -0.52 7.86
N ALA A 51 -11.69 0.47 7.14
CA ALA A 51 -10.87 1.49 6.49
C ALA A 51 -10.16 2.42 7.49
N LEU A 52 -10.86 2.82 8.56
CA LEU A 52 -10.25 3.58 9.67
C LEU A 52 -9.22 2.75 10.43
N THR A 53 -9.41 1.43 10.53
CA THR A 53 -8.40 0.53 11.11
C THR A 53 -7.15 0.50 10.24
N PHE A 54 -7.33 0.40 8.91
CA PHE A 54 -6.22 0.40 7.96
C PHE A 54 -5.35 1.64 8.12
N ILE A 55 -5.95 2.84 8.04
CA ILE A 55 -5.21 4.10 8.17
C ILE A 55 -4.66 4.32 9.59
N GLY A 56 -5.33 3.78 10.62
CA GLY A 56 -4.83 3.84 11.99
C GLY A 56 -3.58 2.97 12.20
N LEU A 57 -3.54 1.78 11.60
CA LEU A 57 -2.34 0.94 11.63
C LEU A 57 -1.22 1.54 10.79
N ASP A 58 -1.56 2.17 9.66
CA ASP A 58 -0.61 2.91 8.83
C ASP A 58 0.01 4.10 9.58
N LEU A 59 -0.79 4.88 10.28
CA LEU A 59 -0.28 5.95 11.14
C LEU A 59 0.71 5.44 12.20
N TRP A 60 0.47 4.26 12.78
CA TRP A 60 1.43 3.64 13.69
C TRP A 60 2.76 3.36 12.97
N ASN A 61 2.71 2.81 11.75
CA ASN A 61 3.89 2.57 10.92
C ASN A 61 4.66 3.87 10.65
N GLU A 62 3.98 4.98 10.34
CA GLU A 62 4.63 6.27 10.05
C GLU A 62 5.28 6.92 11.28
N ILE A 63 4.66 6.78 12.44
CA ILE A 63 5.25 7.18 13.72
C ILE A 63 6.53 6.37 13.94
N MET A 64 6.47 5.04 13.82
CA MET A 64 7.63 4.17 14.02
C MET A 64 8.72 4.39 12.96
N ASN A 65 8.33 4.71 11.73
CA ASN A 65 9.25 5.04 10.64
C ASN A 65 10.05 6.32 10.96
N SER A 66 9.38 7.34 11.52
CA SER A 66 10.00 8.59 11.96
C SER A 66 10.91 8.38 13.17
N VAL A 67 10.47 7.58 14.15
CA VAL A 67 11.30 7.15 15.29
C VAL A 67 12.56 6.41 14.80
N PHE A 68 12.40 5.52 13.83
CA PHE A 68 13.50 4.77 13.25
C PHE A 68 14.48 5.65 12.47
N LEU A 69 13.99 6.66 11.75
CA LEU A 69 14.82 7.68 11.13
C LEU A 69 15.66 8.42 12.19
N HIS A 70 15.02 8.89 13.26
CA HIS A 70 15.72 9.59 14.34
C HIS A 70 16.82 8.73 14.96
N TRP A 71 16.50 7.46 15.29
CA TRP A 71 17.45 6.56 15.95
C TRP A 71 18.56 6.07 15.02
N SER A 72 18.26 5.79 13.75
CA SER A 72 19.25 5.29 12.80
C SER A 72 20.25 6.35 12.35
N GLY A 73 19.84 7.63 12.33
CA GLY A 73 20.65 8.74 11.82
C GLY A 73 21.02 8.62 10.33
N TYR A 74 20.41 7.66 9.61
CA TYR A 74 20.75 7.33 8.23
C TYR A 74 19.57 7.56 7.28
N SER A 75 18.49 6.79 7.45
CA SER A 75 17.31 6.89 6.59
C SER A 75 16.11 6.25 7.29
N ALA A 76 14.91 6.74 6.97
CA ALA A 76 13.68 6.04 7.32
C ALA A 76 13.60 4.71 6.54
N LEU A 77 12.70 3.81 6.92
CA LEU A 77 12.46 2.59 6.14
C LEU A 77 11.91 2.94 4.74
N TRP A 78 11.02 3.94 4.67
CA TRP A 78 10.56 4.57 3.44
C TRP A 78 10.42 6.08 3.60
N THR A 79 10.63 6.81 2.50
CA THR A 79 10.45 8.27 2.47
C THR A 79 9.72 8.70 1.21
N THR A 80 8.93 9.77 1.28
CA THR A 80 8.28 10.35 0.10
C THR A 80 9.14 11.46 -0.49
N SER A 81 9.11 11.61 -1.82
CA SER A 81 9.93 12.61 -2.51
C SER A 81 9.45 14.04 -2.23
N VAL A 82 10.37 14.93 -1.87
CA VAL A 82 10.10 16.36 -1.64
C VAL A 82 9.81 17.08 -2.97
N GLY A 83 8.82 17.98 -2.98
CA GLY A 83 8.50 18.84 -4.13
C GLY A 83 7.62 18.20 -5.22
N LYS A 84 7.18 16.95 -5.04
CA LYS A 84 6.27 16.23 -5.96
C LYS A 84 4.91 15.88 -5.35
N THR A 85 4.60 16.40 -4.16
CA THR A 85 3.39 16.09 -3.38
C THR A 85 2.83 17.34 -2.73
N THR A 86 1.53 17.34 -2.45
CA THR A 86 0.81 18.48 -1.89
C THR A 86 1.19 18.75 -0.45
N TYR A 87 1.36 17.70 0.36
CA TYR A 87 1.61 17.81 1.80
C TYR A 87 2.19 16.52 2.36
N ILE A 88 3.20 16.65 3.22
CA ILE A 88 3.94 15.54 3.85
C ILE A 88 3.83 15.70 5.38
N PRO A 89 2.88 15.04 6.06
CA PRO A 89 2.81 15.04 7.52
C PRO A 89 3.91 14.24 8.23
N PHE A 90 4.46 13.19 7.60
CA PHE A 90 5.59 12.42 8.12
C PHE A 90 6.55 12.09 6.98
N VAL A 91 7.81 11.78 7.28
CA VAL A 91 8.84 11.54 6.26
C VAL A 91 8.44 10.50 5.19
N GLY A 92 7.67 9.48 5.58
CA GLY A 92 7.15 8.43 4.69
C GLY A 92 5.69 8.62 4.27
N TRP A 93 5.00 9.65 4.75
CA TRP A 93 3.55 9.81 4.59
C TRP A 93 3.20 11.12 3.93
N ASN A 94 2.54 11.04 2.77
CA ASN A 94 1.99 12.20 2.09
C ASN A 94 0.47 12.09 1.92
N ILE A 95 -0.17 13.19 1.55
CA ILE A 95 -1.64 13.23 1.45
C ILE A 95 -2.18 12.30 0.35
N GLU A 96 -1.43 12.06 -0.73
CA GLU A 96 -1.80 11.13 -1.79
C GLU A 96 -1.84 9.68 -1.26
N ILE A 97 -0.88 9.28 -0.43
CA ILE A 97 -0.85 7.98 0.26
C ILE A 97 -2.04 7.89 1.24
N ILE A 98 -2.27 8.92 2.05
CA ILE A 98 -3.40 8.95 3.00
C ILE A 98 -4.73 8.70 2.29
N ILE A 99 -5.01 9.41 1.20
CA ILE A 99 -6.25 9.25 0.43
C ILE A 99 -6.33 7.85 -0.19
N THR A 100 -5.20 7.35 -0.72
CA THR A 100 -5.13 6.00 -1.28
C THR A 100 -5.44 4.95 -0.23
N PHE A 101 -4.90 5.08 0.99
CA PHE A 101 -5.06 4.10 2.07
C PHE A 101 -6.41 4.22 2.78
N LEU A 102 -7.09 5.37 2.67
CA LEU A 102 -8.51 5.48 3.03
C LEU A 102 -9.44 4.79 2.02
N LEU A 103 -9.00 4.61 0.77
CA LEU A 103 -9.78 3.99 -0.32
C LEU A 103 -9.49 2.50 -0.51
N ALA A 104 -8.23 2.09 -0.40
CA ALA A 104 -7.76 0.72 -0.61
C ALA A 104 -8.57 -0.34 0.16
N PRO A 105 -8.75 -0.26 1.50
CA PRO A 105 -9.53 -1.24 2.25
C PRO A 105 -11.00 -1.31 1.80
N LEU A 106 -11.61 -0.18 1.42
CA LEU A 106 -12.98 -0.18 0.88
C LEU A 106 -13.07 -0.95 -0.45
N ALA A 107 -12.05 -0.87 -1.29
CA ALA A 107 -11.97 -1.66 -2.53
C ALA A 107 -11.74 -3.14 -2.23
N CYS A 108 -10.79 -3.46 -1.33
CA CYS A 108 -10.44 -4.84 -0.97
C CYS A 108 -11.64 -5.60 -0.38
N LEU A 109 -12.43 -4.95 0.47
CA LEU A 109 -13.56 -5.57 1.15
C LEU A 109 -14.76 -5.86 0.23
N LYS A 110 -14.78 -5.33 -1.00
CA LYS A 110 -15.80 -5.73 -1.98
C LYS A 110 -15.73 -7.22 -2.34
N PHE A 111 -14.54 -7.79 -2.23
CA PHE A 111 -14.28 -9.21 -2.48
C PHE A 111 -14.38 -10.07 -1.21
N ALA A 112 -14.56 -9.45 -0.04
CA ALA A 112 -14.65 -10.17 1.21
C ALA A 112 -16.02 -10.89 1.31
N PRO A 113 -16.05 -12.18 1.70
CA PRO A 113 -17.30 -12.88 1.96
C PRO A 113 -18.04 -12.21 3.13
N LYS A 114 -19.37 -12.37 3.17
CA LYS A 114 -20.19 -11.78 4.24
C LYS A 114 -19.86 -12.35 5.62
N GLU A 115 -19.43 -13.60 5.67
CA GLU A 115 -19.06 -14.32 6.88
C GLU A 115 -17.61 -14.80 6.80
N LYS A 116 -17.01 -15.10 7.95
CA LYS A 116 -15.66 -15.65 8.00
C LYS A 116 -15.66 -17.03 7.33
N THR A 117 -14.81 -17.20 6.33
CA THR A 117 -14.62 -18.48 5.64
C THR A 117 -13.15 -18.88 5.61
N SER A 118 -12.92 -20.16 5.39
CA SER A 118 -11.60 -20.69 5.04
C SER A 118 -11.59 -21.07 3.57
N VAL A 119 -10.54 -20.70 2.85
CA VAL A 119 -10.28 -21.22 1.52
C VAL A 119 -9.53 -22.54 1.69
N ARG A 120 -10.02 -23.60 1.06
CA ARG A 120 -9.29 -24.87 0.96
C ARG A 120 -8.40 -24.78 -0.26
N ILE A 121 -7.10 -24.61 -0.04
CA ILE A 121 -6.11 -24.57 -1.11
C ILE A 121 -5.31 -25.87 -1.01
N PRO A 122 -5.07 -26.57 -2.13
CA PRO A 122 -4.06 -27.61 -2.13
C PRO A 122 -2.71 -27.01 -1.73
N ILE A 123 -1.98 -27.67 -0.82
CA ILE A 123 -0.75 -27.11 -0.21
C ILE A 123 0.24 -26.64 -1.27
N ILE A 124 0.39 -27.42 -2.35
CA ILE A 124 1.26 -27.09 -3.49
C ILE A 124 0.72 -25.89 -4.28
N GLY A 125 -0.59 -25.76 -4.43
CA GLY A 125 -1.22 -24.58 -5.04
C GLY A 125 -1.02 -23.30 -4.25
N PHE A 126 -1.05 -23.38 -2.91
CA PHE A 126 -0.76 -22.24 -2.04
C PHE A 126 0.70 -21.80 -2.15
N VAL A 127 1.63 -22.78 -2.18
CA VAL A 127 3.06 -22.53 -2.40
C VAL A 127 3.29 -21.94 -3.79
N ILE A 128 2.67 -22.47 -4.85
CA ILE A 128 2.80 -21.93 -6.20
C ILE A 128 2.22 -20.52 -6.29
N VAL A 129 1.05 -20.23 -5.71
CA VAL A 129 0.48 -18.87 -5.70
C VAL A 129 1.39 -17.89 -4.97
N LEU A 130 1.91 -18.26 -3.79
CA LEU A 130 2.93 -17.47 -3.09
C LEU A 130 4.18 -17.26 -3.94
N LEU A 131 4.70 -18.30 -4.59
CA LEU A 131 5.85 -18.22 -5.49
C LEU A 131 5.52 -17.36 -6.72
N LEU A 132 4.32 -17.41 -7.29
CA LEU A 132 3.93 -16.56 -8.41
C LEU A 132 3.82 -15.10 -7.98
N PHE A 133 3.26 -14.83 -6.79
CA PHE A 133 3.24 -13.49 -6.21
C PHE A 133 4.63 -12.96 -5.84
N VAL A 134 5.58 -13.85 -5.53
CA VAL A 134 6.98 -13.51 -5.21
C VAL A 134 7.84 -13.37 -6.48
N PHE A 135 7.72 -14.25 -7.46
CA PHE A 135 8.61 -14.32 -8.62
C PHE A 135 8.10 -13.57 -9.86
N TYR A 136 6.80 -13.33 -10.01
CA TYR A 136 6.26 -12.58 -11.14
C TYR A 136 6.70 -11.11 -11.17
N PRO A 137 6.73 -10.37 -10.04
CA PRO A 137 7.31 -9.03 -10.02
C PRO A 137 8.81 -9.04 -10.34
N CYS A 138 9.55 -10.08 -9.94
CA CYS A 138 10.96 -10.26 -10.36
C CYS A 138 11.10 -10.47 -11.86
N ALA A 139 10.22 -11.23 -12.50
CA ALA A 139 10.26 -11.47 -13.94
C ALA A 139 9.97 -10.18 -14.72
N VAL A 140 9.04 -9.35 -14.23
CA VAL A 140 8.69 -8.06 -14.84
C VAL A 140 9.79 -7.00 -14.61
N ILE A 141 10.38 -6.94 -13.42
CA ILE A 141 11.53 -6.05 -13.15
C ILE A 141 12.78 -6.52 -13.92
N ALA A 142 12.96 -7.83 -14.07
CA ALA A 142 14.01 -8.39 -14.93
C ALA A 142 13.77 -8.02 -16.39
N THR A 143 12.52 -7.81 -16.84
CA THR A 143 12.21 -7.28 -18.16
C THR A 143 12.40 -5.77 -18.30
N ASP A 144 12.21 -4.99 -17.23
CA ASP A 144 12.44 -3.53 -17.26
C ASP A 144 13.93 -3.14 -17.11
N LEU A 145 14.78 -4.07 -16.65
CA LEU A 145 16.25 -3.98 -16.76
C LEU A 145 16.76 -4.32 -18.18
N LEU A 146 15.90 -4.72 -19.12
CA LEU A 146 16.25 -5.11 -20.50
C LEU A 146 16.38 -3.96 -21.49
N ASP A 147 16.26 -2.70 -21.07
CA ASP A 147 16.57 -1.56 -21.93
C ASP A 147 18.09 -1.36 -22.18
N MET A 148 18.92 -2.36 -21.89
CA MET A 148 20.31 -2.45 -22.36
C MET A 148 20.39 -3.30 -23.63
N PRO A 149 20.78 -2.72 -24.79
CA PRO A 149 20.80 -3.41 -26.09
C PRO A 149 21.63 -4.71 -26.13
N GLU A 150 22.58 -4.85 -25.20
CA GLU A 150 23.57 -5.94 -25.15
C GLU A 150 23.02 -7.26 -24.58
N ILE A 151 21.85 -7.24 -23.91
CA ILE A 151 21.31 -8.42 -23.20
C ILE A 151 20.18 -9.13 -23.99
N HIS A 152 19.60 -8.49 -25.01
CA HIS A 152 18.50 -9.06 -25.82
C HIS A 152 18.83 -10.41 -26.47
N GLN A 153 20.10 -10.67 -26.79
CA GLN A 153 20.54 -11.93 -27.40
C GLN A 153 20.62 -13.10 -26.41
N LEU A 154 20.61 -12.85 -25.09
CA LEU A 154 20.72 -13.88 -24.05
C LEU A 154 19.38 -14.30 -23.42
N LEU A 155 18.28 -13.53 -23.63
CA LEU A 155 17.00 -13.72 -22.93
C LEU A 155 15.87 -14.38 -23.72
N ASP A 156 15.97 -14.52 -25.05
CA ASP A 156 14.91 -15.18 -25.85
C ASP A 156 14.68 -16.63 -25.42
N SER A 157 15.67 -17.33 -24.87
CA SER A 157 15.49 -18.69 -24.36
C SER A 157 14.89 -18.71 -22.93
N ASN A 158 15.30 -17.79 -22.06
CA ASN A 158 15.00 -17.87 -20.62
C ASN A 158 13.63 -17.29 -20.23
N VAL A 159 13.14 -16.25 -20.92
CA VAL A 159 11.79 -15.68 -20.68
C VAL A 159 10.71 -16.64 -21.17
N HIS A 160 10.93 -17.27 -22.32
CA HIS A 160 10.04 -18.33 -22.82
C HIS A 160 10.02 -19.54 -21.89
N ILE A 161 11.15 -19.91 -21.26
CA ILE A 161 11.21 -20.97 -20.23
C ILE A 161 10.43 -20.55 -18.97
N ALA A 162 10.52 -19.31 -18.50
CA ALA A 162 9.77 -18.84 -17.33
C ALA A 162 8.25 -18.78 -17.58
N LEU A 163 7.82 -18.30 -18.75
CA LEU A 163 6.41 -18.27 -19.16
C LEU A 163 5.84 -19.66 -19.46
N SER A 164 6.65 -20.57 -20.00
CA SER A 164 6.23 -21.96 -20.22
C SER A 164 6.21 -22.78 -18.92
N ALA A 165 7.12 -22.51 -17.98
CA ALA A 165 7.03 -23.04 -16.61
C ALA A 165 5.77 -22.54 -15.88
N PHE A 166 5.36 -21.29 -16.11
CA PHE A 166 4.10 -20.73 -15.63
C PHE A 166 2.88 -21.47 -16.18
N ALA A 167 2.82 -21.67 -17.51
CA ALA A 167 1.75 -22.44 -18.16
C ALA A 167 1.74 -23.91 -17.72
N GLY A 168 2.91 -24.49 -17.44
CA GLY A 168 3.07 -25.86 -16.93
C GLY A 168 2.75 -26.03 -15.44
N ALA A 169 2.82 -24.97 -14.62
CA ALA A 169 2.50 -25.00 -13.20
C ALA A 169 0.98 -24.92 -12.93
N LEU A 170 0.21 -24.28 -13.81
CA LEU A 170 -1.24 -24.15 -13.70
C LEU A 170 -1.97 -25.52 -13.58
N PRO A 171 -1.62 -26.53 -14.38
CA PRO A 171 -2.14 -27.90 -14.23
C PRO A 171 -1.70 -28.59 -12.94
N LEU A 172 -0.49 -28.31 -12.43
CA LEU A 172 0.05 -28.87 -11.19
C LEU A 172 -0.69 -28.38 -9.93
N VAL A 173 -1.20 -27.14 -9.96
CA VAL A 173 -2.13 -26.61 -8.94
C VAL A 173 -3.45 -27.40 -8.92
N TYR A 174 -3.90 -27.88 -10.09
CA TYR A 174 -5.16 -28.61 -10.26
C TYR A 174 -5.05 -30.11 -9.88
N LEU A 175 -3.86 -30.69 -9.92
CA LEU A 175 -3.62 -32.14 -9.75
C LEU A 175 -3.39 -32.60 -8.30
N THR A 176 -3.31 -31.68 -7.32
CA THR A 176 -2.94 -32.04 -5.94
C THR A 176 -4.17 -32.28 -5.07
N ARG A 177 -4.78 -33.45 -5.25
CA ARG A 177 -6.10 -33.83 -4.67
C ARG A 177 -6.05 -34.31 -3.21
N ASN A 178 -4.88 -34.56 -2.63
CA ASN A 178 -4.80 -35.43 -1.43
C ASN A 178 -4.52 -34.72 -0.09
N SER A 179 -4.20 -33.43 -0.07
CA SER A 179 -4.11 -32.65 1.18
C SER A 179 -4.46 -31.18 0.94
N THR A 180 -5.64 -30.77 1.41
CA THR A 180 -6.05 -29.36 1.43
C THR A 180 -5.84 -28.81 2.84
N ILE A 181 -5.30 -27.60 2.92
CA ILE A 181 -5.26 -26.85 4.17
C ILE A 181 -6.36 -25.80 4.16
N GLY A 182 -7.11 -25.71 5.25
CA GLY A 182 -8.12 -24.67 5.44
C GLY A 182 -7.46 -23.39 5.94
N ILE A 183 -7.10 -22.49 5.03
CA ILE A 183 -6.48 -21.22 5.40
C ILE A 183 -7.59 -20.16 5.54
N PRO A 184 -7.63 -19.38 6.63
CA PRO A 184 -8.57 -18.28 6.76
C PRO A 184 -8.50 -17.35 5.55
N PHE A 185 -9.66 -17.01 4.97
CA PHE A 185 -9.76 -16.08 3.84
C PHE A 185 -8.98 -14.79 4.10
N SER A 186 -9.06 -14.27 5.32
CA SER A 186 -8.35 -13.05 5.72
C SER A 186 -6.84 -13.15 5.51
N ILE A 187 -6.20 -14.31 5.77
CA ILE A 187 -4.75 -14.46 5.61
C ILE A 187 -4.39 -14.46 4.12
N VAL A 188 -5.10 -15.28 3.32
CA VAL A 188 -4.85 -15.39 1.88
C VAL A 188 -5.03 -14.03 1.20
N TRP A 189 -6.12 -13.34 1.53
CA TRP A 189 -6.46 -12.05 0.92
C TRP A 189 -5.48 -10.95 1.35
N SER A 190 -5.06 -10.92 2.62
CA SER A 190 -4.07 -9.95 3.09
C SER A 190 -2.73 -10.10 2.37
N TRP A 191 -2.24 -11.32 2.15
CA TRP A 191 -1.03 -11.53 1.36
C TRP A 191 -1.19 -11.04 -0.08
N ALA A 192 -2.30 -11.38 -0.74
CA ALA A 192 -2.55 -10.96 -2.11
C ALA A 192 -2.56 -9.42 -2.26
N PHE A 193 -3.25 -8.71 -1.39
CA PHE A 193 -3.31 -7.24 -1.44
C PHE A 193 -2.01 -6.57 -1.00
N SER A 194 -1.27 -7.17 -0.07
CA SER A 194 0.05 -6.67 0.31
C SER A 194 1.04 -6.76 -0.84
N THR A 195 1.04 -7.88 -1.57
CA THR A 195 1.86 -8.02 -2.76
C THR A 195 1.45 -7.00 -3.82
N LEU A 196 0.15 -6.84 -4.07
CA LEU A 196 -0.33 -5.83 -5.02
C LEU A 196 0.14 -4.41 -4.63
N ALA A 197 0.07 -4.06 -3.35
CA ALA A 197 0.54 -2.77 -2.88
C ALA A 197 2.06 -2.59 -3.10
N VAL A 198 2.88 -3.60 -2.80
CA VAL A 198 4.32 -3.57 -3.06
C VAL A 198 4.62 -3.46 -4.56
N VAL A 199 3.84 -4.10 -5.43
CA VAL A 199 3.98 -3.92 -6.90
C VAL A 199 3.75 -2.46 -7.30
N PHE A 200 2.75 -1.79 -6.73
CA PHE A 200 2.58 -0.35 -6.94
C PHE A 200 3.74 0.47 -6.36
N GLU A 201 4.25 0.11 -5.18
CA GLU A 201 5.40 0.81 -4.60
C GLU A 201 6.68 0.65 -5.41
N LEU A 202 6.90 -0.49 -6.06
CA LEU A 202 8.04 -0.68 -6.96
C LEU A 202 8.02 0.35 -8.09
N PHE A 203 6.84 0.65 -8.65
CA PHE A 203 6.68 1.73 -9.63
C PHE A 203 6.92 3.13 -9.03
N LEU A 204 6.40 3.38 -7.82
CA LEU A 204 6.66 4.64 -7.11
C LEU A 204 8.15 4.82 -6.76
N ASN A 205 8.85 3.74 -6.47
CA ASN A 205 10.28 3.75 -6.20
C ASN A 205 11.08 4.00 -7.47
N TYR A 206 10.75 3.32 -8.56
CA TYR A 206 11.36 3.53 -9.87
C TYR A 206 11.22 4.99 -10.36
N THR A 207 10.05 5.60 -10.15
CA THR A 207 9.79 7.01 -10.53
C THR A 207 10.36 8.04 -9.54
N GLY A 208 11.02 7.58 -8.47
CA GLY A 208 11.60 8.42 -7.44
C GLY A 208 10.55 9.22 -6.66
N LEU A 209 9.35 8.66 -6.48
CA LEU A 209 8.26 9.19 -5.64
C LEU A 209 8.28 8.60 -4.22
N LEU A 210 8.74 7.36 -4.08
CA LEU A 210 8.86 6.64 -2.82
C LEU A 210 10.26 6.03 -2.69
N LEU A 211 11.10 6.52 -1.78
CA LEU A 211 12.50 6.15 -1.71
C LEU A 211 12.77 5.12 -0.61
N TRP A 212 13.69 4.21 -0.89
CA TRP A 212 14.15 3.16 0.02
C TRP A 212 15.67 3.08 0.04
N SER A 213 16.28 2.99 1.22
CA SER A 213 17.74 3.10 1.37
C SER A 213 18.41 1.89 2.02
N TRP A 214 17.66 0.88 2.46
CA TRP A 214 18.22 -0.21 3.27
C TRP A 214 18.50 -1.47 2.44
N LYS A 215 19.54 -2.22 2.83
CA LYS A 215 19.99 -3.45 2.14
C LYS A 215 18.89 -4.51 1.98
N TYR A 216 17.99 -4.63 2.95
CA TYR A 216 16.88 -5.59 2.95
C TYR A 216 15.50 -4.91 2.81
N TRP A 217 15.48 -3.64 2.43
CA TRP A 217 14.28 -2.87 2.14
C TRP A 217 14.60 -1.93 0.98
N ASN A 218 14.58 -2.46 -0.23
CA ASN A 218 14.88 -1.75 -1.48
C ASN A 218 14.29 -2.50 -2.69
N ILE A 219 14.39 -1.92 -3.88
CA ILE A 219 13.80 -2.46 -5.12
C ILE A 219 14.30 -3.87 -5.48
N ARG A 220 15.52 -4.24 -5.08
CA ARG A 220 16.09 -5.58 -5.31
C ARG A 220 15.75 -6.58 -4.21
N PHE A 221 15.26 -6.10 -3.07
CA PHE A 221 14.83 -6.92 -1.94
C PHE A 221 13.53 -6.38 -1.32
N PRO A 222 12.40 -6.40 -2.05
CA PRO A 222 11.13 -5.86 -1.56
C PRO A 222 10.38 -6.84 -0.64
N TRP A 223 10.92 -8.04 -0.39
CA TRP A 223 10.21 -9.14 0.26
C TRP A 223 9.80 -8.86 1.70
N LEU A 224 10.57 -8.06 2.44
CA LEU A 224 10.22 -7.67 3.82
C LEU A 224 9.08 -6.65 3.85
N ILE A 225 8.89 -5.89 2.78
CA ILE A 225 7.85 -4.86 2.66
C ILE A 225 6.46 -5.51 2.60
N ILE A 226 6.35 -6.72 2.04
CA ILE A 226 5.06 -7.42 1.97
C ILE A 226 4.51 -7.72 3.39
N PRO A 227 5.22 -8.47 4.27
CA PRO A 227 4.74 -8.76 5.61
C PRO A 227 4.79 -7.56 6.57
N PHE A 228 5.83 -6.74 6.53
CA PHE A 228 6.05 -5.68 7.52
C PHE A 228 5.59 -4.29 7.06
N GLY A 229 5.51 -4.09 5.74
CA GLY A 229 4.98 -2.87 5.15
C GLY A 229 3.47 -2.91 4.96
N TYR A 230 2.84 -4.07 4.69
CA TYR A 230 1.43 -4.08 4.29
C TYR A 230 0.52 -5.14 4.92
N PHE A 231 1.03 -6.34 5.22
CA PHE A 231 0.18 -7.47 5.62
C PHE A 231 -0.70 -7.16 6.83
N HIS A 232 -0.14 -6.57 7.87
CA HIS A 232 -0.86 -6.22 9.09
C HIS A 232 -1.96 -5.18 8.85
N PHE A 233 -1.82 -4.28 7.88
CA PHE A 233 -2.87 -3.32 7.51
C PHE A 233 -4.10 -4.02 6.95
N PHE A 234 -3.91 -4.82 5.90
CA PHE A 234 -4.99 -5.56 5.26
C PHE A 234 -5.60 -6.57 6.22
N PHE A 235 -4.76 -7.29 6.97
CA PHE A 235 -5.22 -8.28 7.92
C PHE A 235 -6.03 -7.64 9.05
N GLY A 236 -5.53 -6.57 9.65
CA GLY A 236 -6.24 -5.82 10.69
C GLY A 236 -7.58 -5.29 10.21
N ALA A 237 -7.62 -4.68 9.02
CA ALA A 237 -8.85 -4.19 8.41
C ALA A 237 -9.89 -5.32 8.21
N ILE A 238 -9.47 -6.47 7.67
CA ILE A 238 -10.36 -7.62 7.48
C ILE A 238 -10.81 -8.21 8.83
N GLN A 239 -9.95 -8.27 9.84
CA GLN A 239 -10.38 -8.73 11.17
C GLN A 239 -11.45 -7.82 11.76
N VAL A 240 -11.23 -6.51 11.73
CA VAL A 240 -12.20 -5.53 12.24
C VAL A 240 -13.50 -5.56 11.44
N TYR A 241 -13.45 -5.77 10.12
CA TYR A 241 -14.64 -5.91 9.29
C TYR A 241 -15.62 -6.96 9.82
N TYR A 242 -15.12 -8.11 10.27
CA TYR A 242 -15.93 -9.22 10.81
C TYR A 242 -16.27 -9.12 12.30
N MET A 243 -15.82 -8.08 13.00
CA MET A 243 -16.10 -7.90 14.42
C MET A 243 -17.52 -7.35 14.66
N SER A 244 -18.05 -7.63 15.86
CA SER A 244 -19.26 -6.93 16.33
C SER A 244 -18.97 -5.45 16.54
N ARG A 245 -20.00 -4.59 16.43
CA ARG A 245 -19.86 -3.13 16.55
C ARG A 245 -19.11 -2.69 17.81
N LYS A 246 -19.40 -3.32 18.96
CA LYS A 246 -18.72 -3.02 20.24
C LYS A 246 -17.21 -3.29 20.15
N LYS A 247 -16.82 -4.43 19.56
CA LYS A 247 -15.41 -4.78 19.35
C LYS A 247 -14.75 -3.87 18.32
N GLN A 248 -15.46 -3.49 17.25
CA GLN A 248 -14.94 -2.53 16.27
C GLN A 248 -14.62 -1.17 16.91
N ILE A 249 -15.54 -0.63 17.72
CA ILE A 249 -15.34 0.62 18.46
C ILE A 249 -14.16 0.50 19.42
N PHE A 250 -14.11 -0.58 20.21
CA PHE A 250 -13.02 -0.81 21.15
C PHE A 250 -11.66 -0.88 20.44
N THR A 251 -11.53 -1.74 19.41
CA THR A 251 -10.27 -1.89 18.65
C THR A 251 -9.82 -0.56 18.07
N LEU A 252 -10.73 0.18 17.43
CA LEU A 252 -10.39 1.45 16.81
C LEU A 252 -9.94 2.49 17.86
N SER A 253 -10.65 2.55 19.00
CA SER A 253 -10.31 3.46 20.10
C SER A 253 -8.92 3.16 20.65
N VAL A 254 -8.57 1.88 20.82
CA VAL A 254 -7.24 1.47 21.28
C VAL A 254 -6.15 1.88 20.28
N ILE A 255 -6.35 1.61 18.98
CA ILE A 255 -5.38 1.97 17.94
C ILE A 255 -5.10 3.47 17.94
N TYR A 256 -6.15 4.31 17.90
CA TYR A 256 -5.95 5.75 17.87
C TYR A 256 -5.44 6.32 19.19
N LEU A 257 -5.84 5.76 20.34
CA LEU A 257 -5.29 6.17 21.64
C LEU A 257 -3.78 5.94 21.69
N ILE A 258 -3.32 4.77 21.24
CA ILE A 258 -1.88 4.47 21.16
C ILE A 258 -1.19 5.47 20.23
N ASN A 259 -1.71 5.68 19.02
CA ASN A 259 -1.11 6.60 18.07
C ASN A 259 -1.03 8.03 18.61
N PHE A 260 -2.08 8.55 19.22
CA PHE A 260 -2.06 9.90 19.80
C PHE A 260 -1.09 9.99 20.98
N ALA A 261 -0.99 8.97 21.82
CA ALA A 261 -0.02 8.93 22.91
C ALA A 261 1.42 8.93 22.37
N LEU A 262 1.71 8.12 21.35
CA LEU A 262 3.03 8.06 20.72
C LEU A 262 3.35 9.38 19.99
N MET A 263 2.41 9.94 19.24
CA MET A 263 2.59 11.24 18.58
C MET A 263 2.88 12.35 19.57
N PHE A 264 2.15 12.41 20.68
CA PHE A 264 2.39 13.39 21.73
C PHE A 264 3.77 13.21 22.36
N HIS A 265 4.15 11.96 22.67
CA HIS A 265 5.42 11.67 23.31
C HIS A 265 6.62 11.94 22.38
N PHE A 266 6.64 11.34 21.19
CA PHE A 266 7.72 11.50 20.22
C PHE A 266 7.76 12.90 19.59
N GLY A 267 6.61 13.54 19.41
CA GLY A 267 6.53 14.94 18.97
C GLY A 267 7.17 15.89 19.96
N LYS A 268 6.96 15.69 21.27
CA LYS A 268 7.67 16.47 22.31
C LYS A 268 9.18 16.28 22.31
N MET A 269 9.65 15.10 21.88
CA MET A 269 11.08 14.82 21.77
C MET A 269 11.68 15.31 20.45
N GLY A 270 10.87 15.82 19.51
CA GLY A 270 11.31 16.27 18.19
C GLY A 270 11.72 15.12 17.26
N TRP A 271 11.13 13.93 17.46
CA TRP A 271 11.43 12.73 16.65
C TRP A 271 10.48 12.55 15.46
N LEU A 272 9.41 13.36 15.40
CA LEU A 272 8.36 13.33 14.39
C LEU A 272 8.42 14.59 13.53
#